data_AF-A0A6J5TVA8-F1
#
_entry.id   AF-A0A6J5TVA8-F1
#
_cell.length_a   1.000
_cell.length_b   1.000
_cell.length_c   1.000
_cell.angle_alpha   90.00
_cell.angle_beta   90.00
_cell.angle_gamma   90.00
#
_symmetry.space_group_name_H-M   'P 1'
#
loop_
_entity.id
_entity.type
_entity.pdbx_description
1 polymer ?
#
loop_
_entity_poly.entity_id
_entity_poly.type
_entity_poly.pdbx_seq_one_letter_code
_entity_poly.pdbx_strand_id
1 'polypeptide(L)'
;MFHLLSLSVSLPRNIFFFSVSIWNSKLFPALLFVSHLKFQVKLQNEMNLRMKAESSAALAEGKVSSLEGKLSHLSESIEREKKRLHNDLAHLKKESELSVARITADLERMECRAHNAEKESELLQEQLDDLKEQLSECVQQKSEVEKKLSSSTLQEVKSTDDILVKHLQEELRNYDAEVREARKLKSSHENVELLKEKLLEEKSRRERVESELSKLQELQPSMKTLEDELTSWKLMLKDIPGVSCSEDIPVKFAALQKEVIDSMMKVGLANARLKQVEVSLDAAQIDKQNAETEAALAKEKVDASKSELSMVTEERDKLRNVVNELKLAKNDEAGHETSNQTFLQELESSLAKKECYIKELECGLCEQKEVNSRQREEIKLLNERLNNEARRIKSLERESDRLGSEIALLESKLGHGDFSAANTKVLRMVNTLTVDNEAKQTIEALRTELQKTKEKLQAVEELRSQSGDAGKLVDSYISEKIVQLKEQIATLEKREERISVFRRACCELFGYKTC
;
A
#
# COMPACT_ATOMS: atom_id res chain seq x y z
N MET A 1 -66.20 -1.29 33.58
CA MET A 1 -67.46 -0.53 33.67
C MET A 1 -68.72 -1.40 33.67
N PHE A 2 -68.66 -2.67 33.24
CA PHE A 2 -69.84 -3.54 33.12
C PHE A 2 -70.21 -4.40 34.36
N HIS A 3 -69.43 -4.39 35.44
CA HIS A 3 -69.72 -5.25 36.62
C HIS A 3 -70.39 -4.55 37.82
N LEU A 4 -70.62 -3.24 37.78
CA LEU A 4 -71.31 -2.53 38.89
C LEU A 4 -72.84 -2.50 38.75
N LEU A 5 -73.40 -3.03 37.66
CA LEU A 5 -74.85 -3.03 37.41
C LEU A 5 -75.59 -4.28 37.94
N SER A 6 -74.89 -5.25 38.55
CA SER A 6 -75.51 -6.52 39.00
C SER A 6 -75.84 -6.59 40.50
N LEU A 7 -75.67 -5.49 41.26
CA LEU A 7 -75.83 -5.48 42.73
C LEU A 7 -76.97 -4.56 43.22
N SER A 8 -78.05 -4.47 42.45
CA SER A 8 -79.18 -3.55 42.71
C SER A 8 -80.46 -4.23 43.24
N VAL A 9 -80.38 -5.40 43.90
CA VAL A 9 -81.59 -6.13 44.36
C VAL A 9 -81.78 -6.20 45.88
N SER A 10 -80.83 -5.76 46.72
CA SER A 10 -81.10 -5.74 48.18
C SER A 10 -80.24 -4.75 48.97
N LEU A 11 -80.35 -3.45 48.67
CA LEU A 11 -79.88 -2.39 49.57
C LEU A 11 -80.90 -1.23 49.57
N PRO A 12 -81.14 -0.58 50.71
CA PRO A 12 -82.09 0.54 50.80
C PRO A 12 -81.68 1.66 49.84
N ARG A 13 -82.65 2.21 49.09
CA ARG A 13 -82.45 3.22 48.03
C ARG A 13 -81.50 4.36 48.42
N ASN A 14 -81.49 4.77 49.69
CA ASN A 14 -80.59 5.81 50.20
C ASN A 14 -79.10 5.46 50.11
N ILE A 15 -78.71 4.19 50.26
CA ILE A 15 -77.30 3.76 50.18
C ILE A 15 -76.83 3.70 48.72
N PHE A 16 -77.72 3.34 47.79
CA PHE A 16 -77.41 3.30 46.36
C PHE A 16 -77.17 4.71 45.81
N PHE A 17 -78.01 5.69 46.18
CA PHE A 17 -77.78 7.10 45.82
C PHE A 17 -76.51 7.66 46.47
N PHE A 18 -76.22 7.31 47.73
CA PHE A 18 -74.99 7.75 48.39
C PHE A 18 -73.73 7.16 47.74
N SER A 19 -73.77 5.88 47.36
CA SER A 19 -72.70 5.17 46.65
C SER A 19 -72.44 5.77 45.26
N VAL A 20 -73.49 5.99 44.46
CA VAL A 20 -73.38 6.62 43.14
C VAL A 20 -72.90 8.08 43.27
N SER A 21 -73.35 8.80 44.28
CA SER A 21 -72.91 10.18 44.54
C SER A 21 -71.44 10.23 44.95
N ILE A 22 -70.95 9.33 45.82
CA ILE A 22 -69.52 9.24 46.18
C ILE A 22 -68.69 8.84 44.95
N TRP A 23 -69.20 7.91 44.13
CA TRP A 23 -68.51 7.47 42.94
C TRP A 23 -68.35 8.61 41.92
N ASN A 24 -69.43 9.35 41.63
CA ASN A 24 -69.41 10.48 40.69
C ASN A 24 -68.70 11.72 41.24
N SER A 25 -68.80 12.01 42.54
CA SER A 25 -68.24 13.25 43.11
C SER A 25 -66.79 13.13 43.57
N LYS A 26 -66.31 11.92 43.93
CA LYS A 26 -64.97 11.74 44.53
C LYS A 26 -64.11 10.71 43.81
N LEU A 27 -64.61 9.49 43.57
CA LEU A 27 -63.79 8.41 43.01
C LEU A 27 -63.52 8.57 41.51
N PHE A 28 -64.53 8.93 40.72
CA PHE A 28 -64.40 9.09 39.28
C PHE A 28 -63.45 10.25 38.91
N PRO A 29 -63.56 11.46 39.50
CA PRO A 29 -62.59 12.53 39.28
C PRO A 29 -61.16 12.17 39.71
N ALA A 30 -61.00 11.45 40.84
CA ALA A 30 -59.70 11.00 41.31
C ALA A 30 -59.05 9.98 40.36
N LEU A 31 -59.82 9.01 39.85
CA LEU A 31 -59.36 8.06 38.83
C LEU A 31 -58.99 8.76 37.52
N LEU A 32 -59.80 9.75 37.10
CA LEU A 32 -59.53 10.55 35.91
C LEU A 32 -58.23 11.37 36.06
N PHE A 33 -58.02 11.95 37.25
CA PHE A 33 -56.81 12.72 37.58
C PHE A 33 -55.55 11.85 37.60
N VAL A 34 -55.60 10.67 38.21
CA VAL A 34 -54.47 9.71 38.21
C VAL A 34 -54.17 9.24 36.79
N SER A 35 -55.20 8.98 35.99
CA SER A 35 -55.04 8.63 34.57
C SER A 35 -54.41 9.77 33.76
N HIS A 36 -54.86 11.00 33.99
CA HIS A 36 -54.32 12.21 33.35
C HIS A 36 -52.85 12.43 33.71
N LEU A 37 -52.49 12.33 34.98
CA LEU A 37 -51.08 12.41 35.45
C LEU A 37 -50.21 11.34 34.80
N LYS A 38 -50.68 10.09 34.74
CA LYS A 38 -49.97 8.99 34.09
C LYS A 38 -49.78 9.23 32.59
N PHE A 39 -50.79 9.79 31.92
CA PHE A 39 -50.70 10.16 30.51
C PHE A 39 -49.72 11.32 30.28
N GLN A 40 -49.74 12.33 31.14
CA GLN A 40 -48.83 13.48 31.07
C GLN A 40 -47.36 13.07 31.24
N VAL A 41 -47.06 12.16 32.18
CA VAL A 41 -45.71 11.61 32.36
C VAL A 41 -45.26 10.81 31.14
N LYS A 42 -46.15 9.99 30.55
CA LYS A 42 -45.85 9.26 29.31
C LYS A 42 -45.59 10.20 28.14
N LEU A 43 -46.41 11.24 27.99
CA LEU A 43 -46.24 12.25 26.93
C LEU A 43 -44.90 12.98 27.08
N GLN A 44 -44.51 13.35 28.30
CA GLN A 44 -43.23 14.00 28.56
C GLN A 44 -42.04 13.07 28.25
N ASN A 45 -42.14 11.79 28.61
CA ASN A 45 -41.12 10.79 28.29
C ASN A 45 -40.98 10.57 26.78
N GLU A 46 -42.10 10.50 26.06
CA GLU A 46 -42.13 10.38 24.60
C GLU A 46 -41.50 11.60 23.93
N MET A 47 -41.83 12.82 24.37
CA MET A 47 -41.21 14.05 23.88
C MET A 47 -39.69 14.07 24.12
N ASN A 48 -39.24 13.63 25.28
CA ASN A 48 -37.81 13.54 25.60
C ASN A 48 -37.08 12.51 24.74
N LEU A 49 -37.69 11.35 24.48
CA LEU A 49 -37.13 10.33 23.60
C LEU A 49 -37.06 10.84 22.15
N ARG A 50 -38.11 11.52 21.69
CA ARG A 50 -38.14 12.15 20.37
C ARG A 50 -37.07 13.22 20.20
N MET A 51 -36.90 14.12 21.16
CA MET A 51 -35.83 15.14 21.11
C MET A 51 -34.43 14.50 21.05
N LYS A 52 -34.21 13.41 21.79
CA LYS A 52 -32.93 12.67 21.73
C LYS A 52 -32.72 11.98 20.38
N ALA A 53 -33.78 11.42 19.80
CA ALA A 53 -33.72 10.83 18.46
C ALA A 53 -33.44 11.89 17.39
N GLU A 54 -34.11 13.04 17.46
CA GLU A 54 -33.91 14.16 16.53
C GLU A 54 -32.50 14.76 16.64
N SER A 55 -31.95 14.94 17.84
CA SER A 55 -30.58 15.44 18.01
C SER A 55 -29.53 14.43 17.53
N SER A 56 -29.76 13.14 17.74
CA SER A 56 -28.92 12.07 17.20
C SER A 56 -28.97 12.00 15.67
N ALA A 57 -30.16 12.18 15.08
CA ALA A 57 -30.34 12.22 13.64
C ALA A 57 -29.62 13.43 13.02
N ALA A 58 -29.79 14.63 13.58
CA ALA A 58 -29.10 15.84 13.12
C ALA A 58 -27.57 15.72 13.22
N LEU A 59 -27.05 15.10 14.29
CA LEU A 59 -25.62 14.82 14.43
C LEU A 59 -25.14 13.84 13.34
N ALA A 60 -25.92 12.80 13.04
CA ALA A 60 -25.60 11.84 12.01
C ALA A 60 -25.61 12.47 10.62
N GLU A 61 -26.62 13.28 10.29
CA GLU A 61 -26.70 14.03 9.03
C GLU A 61 -25.50 14.97 8.86
N GLY A 62 -25.14 15.73 9.89
CA GLY A 62 -23.95 16.60 9.85
C GLY A 62 -22.64 15.83 9.60
N LYS A 63 -22.50 14.63 10.17
CA LYS A 63 -21.35 13.74 9.90
C LYS A 63 -21.37 13.21 8.47
N VAL A 64 -22.53 12.83 7.94
CA VAL A 64 -22.69 12.35 6.56
C VAL A 64 -22.32 13.45 5.58
N SER A 65 -22.85 14.66 5.71
CA SER A 65 -22.51 15.78 4.82
C SER A 65 -21.02 16.15 4.89
N SER A 66 -20.39 16.05 6.06
CA SER A 66 -18.94 16.25 6.20
C SER A 66 -18.13 15.19 5.45
N LEU A 67 -18.55 13.92 5.54
CA LEU A 67 -17.90 12.81 4.83
C LEU A 67 -18.11 12.90 3.32
N GLU A 68 -19.32 13.25 2.86
CA GLU A 68 -19.63 13.47 1.45
C GLU A 68 -18.78 14.60 0.85
N GLY A 69 -18.60 15.70 1.59
CA GLY A 69 -17.72 16.79 1.17
C GLY A 69 -16.26 16.36 1.03
N LYS A 70 -15.74 15.58 2.01
CA LYS A 70 -14.38 15.01 1.93
C LYS A 70 -14.22 14.05 0.76
N LEU A 71 -15.22 13.20 0.52
CA LEU A 71 -15.21 12.24 -0.58
C LEU A 71 -15.23 12.93 -1.93
N SER A 72 -16.03 13.98 -2.09
CA SER A 72 -16.10 14.79 -3.31
C SER A 72 -14.77 15.48 -3.60
N HIS A 73 -14.16 16.12 -2.60
CA HIS A 73 -12.85 16.75 -2.74
C HIS A 73 -11.74 15.75 -3.11
N LEU A 74 -11.73 14.56 -2.48
CA LEU A 74 -10.79 13.49 -2.82
C LEU A 74 -11.01 12.99 -4.26
N SER A 75 -12.26 12.81 -4.68
CA SER A 75 -12.59 12.39 -6.05
C SER A 75 -12.10 13.40 -7.08
N GLU A 76 -12.32 14.70 -6.85
CA GLU A 76 -11.81 15.76 -7.73
C GLU A 76 -10.28 15.80 -7.77
N SER A 77 -9.63 15.58 -6.63
CA SER A 77 -8.16 15.54 -6.57
C SER A 77 -7.59 14.38 -7.37
N ILE A 78 -8.18 13.19 -7.23
CA ILE A 78 -7.79 11.99 -8.00
C ILE A 78 -8.00 12.21 -9.50
N GLU A 79 -9.12 12.80 -9.90
CA GLU A 79 -9.41 13.05 -11.32
C GLU A 79 -8.43 14.09 -11.92
N ARG A 80 -8.05 15.12 -11.15
CA ARG A 80 -7.01 16.07 -11.56
C ARG A 80 -5.65 15.41 -11.72
N GLU A 81 -5.28 14.53 -10.79
CA GLU A 81 -4.01 13.80 -10.83
C GLU A 81 -3.95 12.80 -11.99
N LYS A 82 -5.03 12.05 -12.22
CA LYS A 82 -5.18 11.16 -13.37
C LYS A 82 -4.98 11.90 -14.69
N LYS A 83 -5.56 13.10 -14.84
CA LYS A 83 -5.36 13.94 -16.04
C LYS A 83 -3.92 14.39 -16.20
N ARG A 84 -3.24 14.80 -15.11
CA ARG A 84 -1.82 15.16 -15.15
C ARG A 84 -0.96 13.97 -15.58
N LEU A 85 -1.10 12.81 -14.94
CA LEU A 85 -0.36 11.61 -15.28
C LEU A 85 -0.60 11.16 -16.73
N HIS A 86 -1.83 11.30 -17.23
CA HIS A 86 -2.14 11.00 -18.63
C HIS A 86 -1.41 11.94 -19.60
N ASN A 87 -1.33 13.23 -19.29
CA ASN A 87 -0.59 14.20 -20.09
C ASN A 87 0.92 13.92 -20.06
N ASP A 88 1.47 13.59 -18.90
CA ASP A 88 2.89 13.26 -18.74
C ASP A 88 3.25 11.99 -19.54
N LEU A 89 2.39 10.96 -19.49
CA LEU A 89 2.56 9.75 -20.31
C LEU A 89 2.52 10.07 -21.82
N ALA A 90 1.60 10.92 -22.25
CA ALA A 90 1.51 11.34 -23.65
C ALA A 90 2.75 12.14 -24.09
N HIS A 91 3.30 12.98 -23.20
CA HIS A 91 4.52 13.73 -23.45
C HIS A 91 5.74 12.81 -23.55
N LEU A 92 5.95 11.94 -22.56
CA LEU A 92 7.06 10.98 -22.54
C LEU A 92 7.03 10.05 -23.75
N LYS A 93 5.85 9.63 -24.20
CA LYS A 93 5.71 8.83 -25.42
C LYS A 93 6.22 9.60 -26.66
N LYS A 94 5.84 10.87 -26.80
CA LYS A 94 6.33 11.70 -27.92
C LYS A 94 7.83 11.94 -27.85
N GLU A 95 8.38 12.21 -26.67
CA GLU A 95 9.83 12.37 -26.49
C GLU A 95 10.59 11.09 -26.81
N SER A 96 10.04 9.94 -26.41
CA SER A 96 10.60 8.62 -26.74
C SER A 96 10.58 8.38 -28.25
N GLU A 97 9.46 8.65 -28.93
CA GLU A 97 9.35 8.55 -30.40
C GLU A 97 10.38 9.45 -31.11
N LEU A 98 10.57 10.68 -30.64
CA LEU A 98 11.58 11.61 -31.18
C LEU A 98 13.02 11.14 -30.92
N SER A 99 13.27 10.56 -29.75
CA SER A 99 14.58 10.00 -29.39
C SER A 99 14.93 8.81 -30.27
N VAL A 100 13.98 7.88 -30.45
CA VAL A 100 14.13 6.73 -31.35
C VAL A 100 14.40 7.21 -32.77
N ALA A 101 13.62 8.15 -33.30
CA ALA A 101 13.82 8.70 -34.63
C ALA A 101 15.22 9.33 -34.81
N ARG A 102 15.74 10.02 -33.79
CA ARG A 102 17.09 10.58 -33.79
C ARG A 102 18.16 9.50 -33.82
N ILE A 103 18.04 8.48 -32.95
CA ILE A 103 18.99 7.37 -32.90
C ILE A 103 19.00 6.61 -34.23
N THR A 104 17.83 6.36 -34.81
CA THR A 104 17.72 5.71 -36.12
C THR A 104 18.43 6.52 -37.22
N ALA A 105 18.20 7.83 -37.28
CA ALA A 105 18.87 8.69 -38.26
C ALA A 105 20.40 8.75 -38.03
N ASP A 106 20.88 8.71 -36.79
CA ASP A 106 22.31 8.67 -36.47
C ASP A 106 22.94 7.35 -36.90
N LEU A 107 22.22 6.24 -36.70
CA LEU A 107 22.64 4.90 -37.09
C LEU A 107 22.74 4.78 -38.62
N GLU A 108 21.73 5.23 -39.37
CA GLU A 108 21.78 5.27 -40.85
C GLU A 108 22.97 6.09 -41.36
N ARG A 109 23.28 7.23 -40.72
CA ARG A 109 24.46 8.05 -41.07
C ARG A 109 25.78 7.35 -40.76
N MET A 110 25.83 6.52 -39.72
CA MET A 110 27.03 5.74 -39.39
C MET A 110 27.20 4.57 -40.36
N GLU A 111 26.13 3.87 -40.70
CA GLU A 111 26.14 2.78 -41.68
C GLU A 111 26.61 3.26 -43.05
N CYS A 112 26.10 4.40 -43.54
CA CYS A 112 26.56 4.99 -44.80
C CYS A 112 28.06 5.36 -44.76
N ARG A 113 28.56 5.85 -43.62
CA ARG A 113 29.99 6.17 -43.47
C ARG A 113 30.86 4.92 -43.42
N ALA A 114 30.42 3.88 -42.72
CA ALA A 114 31.09 2.60 -42.67
C ALA A 114 31.17 1.97 -44.06
N HIS A 115 30.06 1.93 -44.80
CA HIS A 115 29.99 1.40 -46.16
C HIS A 115 30.90 2.15 -47.13
N ASN A 116 30.97 3.48 -47.01
CA ASN A 116 31.87 4.28 -47.84
C ASN A 116 33.35 4.01 -47.51
N ALA A 117 33.69 3.90 -46.22
CA ALA A 117 35.05 3.59 -45.79
C ALA A 117 35.49 2.18 -46.21
N GLU A 118 34.57 1.20 -46.18
CA GLU A 118 34.80 -0.16 -46.68
C GLU A 118 35.14 -0.14 -48.17
N LYS A 119 34.34 0.55 -48.99
CA LYS A 119 34.63 0.71 -50.43
C LYS A 119 35.94 1.42 -50.72
N GLU A 120 36.28 2.46 -49.95
CA GLU A 120 37.56 3.16 -50.09
C GLU A 120 38.73 2.23 -49.74
N SER A 121 38.58 1.42 -48.69
CA SER A 121 39.57 0.40 -48.32
C SER A 121 39.74 -0.68 -49.39
N GLU A 122 38.65 -1.15 -49.99
CA GLU A 122 38.68 -2.11 -51.11
C GLU A 122 39.46 -1.52 -52.30
N LEU A 123 39.16 -0.26 -52.68
CA LEU A 123 39.86 0.41 -53.77
C LEU A 123 41.36 0.62 -53.47
N LEU A 124 41.71 1.02 -52.25
CA LEU A 124 43.10 1.18 -51.85
C LEU A 124 43.85 -0.16 -51.84
N GLN A 125 43.16 -1.24 -51.48
CA GLN A 125 43.72 -2.59 -51.52
C GLN A 125 44.03 -3.01 -52.97
N GLU A 126 43.10 -2.78 -53.90
CA GLU A 126 43.33 -2.99 -55.34
C GLU A 126 44.55 -2.21 -55.86
N GLN A 127 44.64 -0.90 -55.54
CA GLN A 127 45.78 -0.06 -55.93
C GLN A 127 47.11 -0.56 -55.36
N LEU A 128 47.10 -1.07 -54.14
CA LEU A 128 48.29 -1.61 -53.48
C LEU A 128 48.75 -2.89 -54.18
N ASP A 129 47.81 -3.76 -54.57
CA ASP A 129 48.13 -5.00 -55.26
C ASP A 129 48.65 -4.73 -56.70
N ASP A 130 48.11 -3.75 -57.42
CA ASP A 130 48.66 -3.28 -58.70
C ASP A 130 50.10 -2.75 -58.56
N LEU A 131 50.37 -1.93 -57.53
CA LEU A 131 51.71 -1.39 -57.26
C LEU A 131 52.73 -2.47 -56.89
N LYS A 132 52.30 -3.51 -56.16
CA LYS A 132 53.16 -4.67 -55.87
C LYS A 132 53.55 -5.38 -57.17
N GLU A 133 52.60 -5.55 -58.09
CA GLU A 133 52.87 -6.19 -59.38
C GLU A 133 53.89 -5.36 -60.18
N GLN A 134 53.68 -4.05 -60.32
CA GLN A 134 54.61 -3.14 -61.00
C GLN A 134 56.01 -3.13 -60.35
N LEU A 135 56.08 -3.13 -59.02
CA LEU A 135 57.36 -3.17 -58.30
C LEU A 135 58.09 -4.49 -58.57
N SER A 136 57.37 -5.61 -58.56
CA SER A 136 57.96 -6.92 -58.85
C SER A 136 58.56 -6.97 -60.26
N GLU A 137 57.86 -6.39 -61.25
CA GLU A 137 58.33 -6.27 -62.61
C GLU A 137 59.56 -5.35 -62.71
N CYS A 138 59.52 -4.19 -62.05
CA CYS A 138 60.64 -3.24 -62.03
C CYS A 138 61.90 -3.84 -61.36
N VAL A 139 61.74 -4.61 -60.29
CA VAL A 139 62.84 -5.32 -59.62
C VAL A 139 63.44 -6.36 -60.56
N GLN A 140 62.61 -7.08 -61.31
CA GLN A 140 63.06 -8.05 -62.29
C GLN A 140 63.86 -7.37 -63.41
N GLN A 141 63.33 -6.30 -64.00
CA GLN A 141 64.02 -5.49 -65.01
C GLN A 141 65.36 -4.92 -64.49
N LYS A 142 65.38 -4.40 -63.26
CA LYS A 142 66.61 -3.91 -62.62
C LYS A 142 67.66 -5.02 -62.49
N SER A 143 67.27 -6.21 -62.05
CA SER A 143 68.18 -7.35 -61.94
C SER A 143 68.79 -7.77 -63.29
N GLU A 144 68.03 -7.60 -64.39
CA GLU A 144 68.52 -7.84 -65.75
C GLU A 144 69.50 -6.76 -66.21
N VAL A 145 69.27 -5.50 -65.85
CA VAL A 145 70.18 -4.38 -66.16
C VAL A 145 71.46 -4.45 -65.33
N GLU A 146 71.39 -4.79 -64.04
CA GLU A 146 72.58 -4.98 -63.19
C GLU A 146 73.49 -6.11 -63.72
N LYS A 147 72.91 -7.18 -64.25
CA LYS A 147 73.66 -8.23 -64.98
C LYS A 147 74.37 -7.67 -66.22
N LYS A 148 73.75 -6.72 -66.93
CA LYS A 148 74.34 -6.05 -68.11
C LYS A 148 75.42 -5.04 -67.72
N LEU A 149 75.22 -4.27 -66.65
CA LEU A 149 76.17 -3.25 -66.17
C LEU A 149 77.48 -3.87 -65.64
N SER A 150 77.40 -5.10 -65.11
CA SER A 150 78.56 -5.89 -64.68
C SER A 150 79.57 -6.23 -65.80
N SER A 151 79.28 -5.85 -67.06
CA SER A 151 80.10 -6.16 -68.24
C SER A 151 80.82 -4.97 -68.88
N SER A 152 80.76 -3.76 -68.29
CA SER A 152 81.36 -2.57 -68.91
C SER A 152 82.05 -1.68 -67.88
N THR A 153 83.38 -1.74 -67.85
CA THR A 153 84.24 -0.77 -67.17
C THR A 153 84.79 0.21 -68.20
N LEU A 154 84.69 1.52 -67.97
CA LEU A 154 85.62 2.48 -68.55
C LEU A 154 85.69 3.79 -67.77
N GLN A 155 86.94 4.28 -67.75
CA GLN A 155 87.59 5.32 -66.98
C GLN A 155 87.50 6.67 -67.68
N GLU A 156 87.47 7.79 -66.95
CA GLU A 156 88.20 8.99 -67.40
C GLU A 156 88.42 10.03 -66.29
N VAL A 157 89.66 10.53 -66.25
CA VAL A 157 90.19 11.58 -65.37
C VAL A 157 89.97 12.93 -66.05
N LYS A 158 89.54 13.94 -65.30
CA LYS A 158 89.44 15.34 -65.76
C LYS A 158 90.31 16.27 -64.92
N SER A 159 90.67 17.41 -65.50
CA SER A 159 91.62 18.41 -65.01
C SER A 159 91.21 19.08 -63.68
N THR A 160 92.19 19.60 -62.95
CA THR A 160 92.12 20.04 -61.54
C THR A 160 91.11 21.15 -61.22
N ASP A 161 90.85 22.09 -62.12
CA ASP A 161 89.79 23.11 -61.91
C ASP A 161 88.39 22.54 -62.16
N ASP A 162 88.27 21.60 -63.11
CA ASP A 162 87.06 20.84 -63.39
C ASP A 162 86.77 19.85 -62.23
N ILE A 163 87.82 19.37 -61.54
CA ILE A 163 87.71 18.54 -60.33
C ILE A 163 87.16 19.36 -59.16
N LEU A 164 87.67 20.58 -58.92
CA LEU A 164 87.22 21.40 -57.79
C LEU A 164 85.76 21.85 -57.98
N VAL A 165 85.40 22.31 -59.18
CA VAL A 165 84.00 22.68 -59.49
C VAL A 165 83.08 21.47 -59.35
N LYS A 166 83.50 20.29 -59.83
CA LYS A 166 82.74 19.06 -59.62
C LYS A 166 82.62 18.67 -58.15
N HIS A 167 83.68 18.84 -57.36
CA HIS A 167 83.67 18.53 -55.93
C HIS A 167 82.71 19.43 -55.18
N LEU A 168 82.73 20.74 -55.44
CA LEU A 168 81.77 21.69 -54.85
C LEU A 168 80.33 21.42 -55.31
N GLN A 169 80.12 21.03 -56.57
CA GLN A 169 78.81 20.61 -57.07
C GLN A 169 78.33 19.30 -56.42
N GLU A 170 79.25 18.37 -56.14
CA GLU A 170 78.96 17.12 -55.43
C GLU A 170 78.63 17.40 -53.95
N GLU A 171 79.37 18.27 -53.28
CA GLU A 171 79.07 18.71 -51.92
C GLU A 171 77.70 19.38 -51.84
N LEU A 172 77.36 20.26 -52.78
CA LEU A 172 76.02 20.86 -52.86
C LEU A 172 74.92 19.80 -53.08
N ARG A 173 75.15 18.81 -53.95
CA ARG A 173 74.21 17.68 -54.14
C ARG A 173 74.06 16.84 -52.87
N ASN A 174 75.15 16.61 -52.14
CA ASN A 174 75.15 15.87 -50.89
C ASN A 174 74.40 16.63 -49.79
N TYR A 175 74.63 17.93 -49.63
CA TYR A 175 73.87 18.76 -48.70
C TYR A 175 72.38 18.80 -49.05
N ASP A 176 72.02 18.89 -50.33
CA ASP A 176 70.62 18.82 -50.76
C ASP A 176 69.99 17.44 -50.48
N ALA A 177 70.76 16.36 -50.57
CA ALA A 177 70.30 15.02 -50.20
C ALA A 177 70.09 14.88 -48.69
N GLU A 178 71.02 15.37 -47.87
CA GLU A 178 70.90 15.40 -46.41
C GLU A 178 69.71 16.24 -45.95
N VAL A 179 69.49 17.41 -46.56
CA VAL A 179 68.32 18.26 -46.26
C VAL A 179 67.02 17.56 -46.63
N ARG A 180 66.96 16.84 -47.75
CA ARG A 180 65.79 16.02 -48.12
C ARG A 180 65.54 14.90 -47.13
N GLU A 181 66.58 14.18 -46.71
CA GLU A 181 66.46 13.13 -45.71
C GLU A 181 66.07 13.68 -44.33
N ALA A 182 66.61 14.84 -43.92
CA ALA A 182 66.21 15.51 -42.69
C ALA A 182 64.73 15.94 -42.72
N ARG A 183 64.22 16.42 -43.86
CA ARG A 183 62.79 16.73 -44.03
C ARG A 183 61.93 15.48 -43.95
N LYS A 184 62.34 14.38 -44.59
CA LYS A 184 61.65 13.08 -44.48
C LYS A 184 61.63 12.60 -43.04
N LEU A 185 62.78 12.61 -42.35
CA LEU A 185 62.88 12.23 -40.94
C LEU A 185 61.97 13.09 -40.07
N LYS A 186 61.94 14.40 -40.28
CA LYS A 186 61.07 15.32 -39.55
C LYS A 186 59.60 14.97 -39.75
N SER A 187 59.16 14.80 -41.01
CA SER A 187 57.76 14.43 -41.31
C SER A 187 57.39 13.05 -40.75
N SER A 188 58.32 12.10 -40.77
CA SER A 188 58.15 10.77 -40.18
C SER A 188 58.02 10.85 -38.67
N HIS A 189 58.87 11.65 -38.01
CA HIS A 189 58.82 11.86 -36.56
C HIS A 189 57.49 12.49 -36.13
N GLU A 190 57.02 13.53 -36.84
CA GLU A 190 55.71 14.16 -36.60
C GLU A 190 54.56 13.14 -36.74
N ASN A 191 54.59 12.29 -37.77
CA ASN A 191 53.61 11.22 -37.94
C ASN A 191 53.67 10.17 -36.82
N VAL A 192 54.87 9.80 -36.37
CA VAL A 192 55.06 8.84 -35.27
C VAL A 192 54.54 9.41 -33.95
N GLU A 193 54.77 10.69 -33.65
CA GLU A 193 54.21 11.33 -32.45
C GLU A 193 52.68 11.39 -32.49
N LEU A 194 52.10 11.72 -33.65
CA LEU A 194 50.63 11.69 -33.83
C LEU A 194 50.06 10.28 -33.61
N LEU A 195 50.73 9.24 -34.10
CA LEU A 195 50.30 7.85 -33.89
C LEU A 195 50.40 7.43 -32.42
N LYS A 196 51.42 7.89 -31.68
CA LYS A 196 51.53 7.64 -30.23
C LYS A 196 50.39 8.30 -29.47
N GLU A 197 50.04 9.53 -29.81
CA GLU A 197 48.92 10.25 -29.20
C GLU A 197 47.59 9.50 -29.43
N LYS A 198 47.28 9.14 -30.68
CA LYS A 198 46.10 8.34 -31.02
C LYS A 198 46.06 7.00 -30.30
N LEU A 199 47.21 6.32 -30.17
CA LEU A 199 47.31 5.05 -29.46
C LEU A 199 47.00 5.21 -27.96
N LEU A 200 47.48 6.30 -27.34
CA LEU A 200 47.19 6.58 -25.93
C LEU A 200 45.71 6.90 -25.73
N GLU A 201 45.11 7.69 -26.61
CA GLU A 201 43.68 8.03 -26.53
C GLU A 201 42.79 6.78 -26.65
N GLU A 202 43.07 5.89 -27.61
CA GLU A 202 42.34 4.62 -27.73
C GLU A 202 42.58 3.67 -26.56
N LYS A 203 43.80 3.63 -25.98
CA LYS A 203 44.04 2.87 -24.74
C LYS A 203 43.17 3.38 -23.60
N SER A 204 43.12 4.68 -23.38
CA SER A 204 42.25 5.26 -22.35
C SER A 204 40.77 5.01 -22.64
N ARG A 205 40.35 4.97 -23.91
CA ARG A 205 38.98 4.61 -24.29
C ARG A 205 38.66 3.14 -23.98
N ARG A 206 39.58 2.23 -24.31
CA ARG A 206 39.48 0.81 -23.95
C ARG A 206 39.39 0.62 -22.44
N GLU A 207 40.27 1.26 -21.67
CA GLU A 207 40.26 1.15 -20.20
C GLU A 207 38.93 1.60 -19.59
N ARG A 208 38.33 2.67 -20.11
CA ARG A 208 36.98 3.10 -19.70
C ARG A 208 35.93 2.03 -19.99
N VAL A 209 35.90 1.49 -21.20
CA VAL A 209 34.95 0.45 -21.60
C VAL A 209 35.16 -0.84 -20.81
N GLU A 210 36.40 -1.27 -20.58
CA GLU A 210 36.72 -2.44 -19.76
C GLU A 210 36.25 -2.25 -18.31
N SER A 211 36.42 -1.04 -17.74
CA SER A 211 35.91 -0.75 -16.40
C SER A 211 34.38 -0.80 -16.31
N GLU A 212 33.67 -0.39 -17.37
CA GLU A 212 32.21 -0.49 -17.45
C GLU A 212 31.77 -1.94 -17.64
N LEU A 213 32.50 -2.72 -18.44
CA LEU A 213 32.26 -4.15 -18.63
C LEU A 213 32.41 -4.92 -17.30
N SER A 214 33.44 -4.62 -16.50
CA SER A 214 33.61 -5.23 -15.18
C SER A 214 32.45 -4.90 -14.25
N LYS A 215 31.99 -3.64 -14.22
CA LYS A 215 30.81 -3.24 -13.42
C LYS A 215 29.54 -3.99 -13.85
N LEU A 216 29.33 -4.16 -15.17
CA LEU A 216 28.20 -4.94 -15.68
C LEU A 216 28.29 -6.41 -15.26
N GLN A 217 29.48 -6.99 -15.28
CA GLN A 217 29.70 -8.37 -14.86
C GLN A 217 29.47 -8.56 -13.35
N GLU A 218 29.78 -7.57 -12.53
CA GLU A 218 29.47 -7.57 -11.10
C GLU A 218 27.96 -7.47 -10.81
N LEU A 219 27.19 -6.79 -11.66
CA LEU A 219 25.73 -6.69 -11.54
C LEU A 219 25.01 -7.97 -12.01
N GLN A 220 25.61 -8.74 -12.91
CA GLN A 220 24.99 -9.92 -13.51
C GLN A 220 24.49 -10.98 -12.50
N PRO A 221 25.22 -11.34 -11.42
CA PRO A 221 24.72 -12.26 -10.40
C PRO A 221 23.46 -11.75 -9.70
N SER A 222 23.43 -10.46 -9.35
CA SER A 222 22.27 -9.86 -8.66
C SER A 222 21.02 -9.85 -9.54
N MET A 223 21.19 -9.61 -10.84
CA MET A 223 20.10 -9.71 -11.82
C MET A 223 19.55 -11.14 -11.89
N LYS A 224 20.43 -12.16 -11.93
CA LYS A 224 20.00 -13.57 -11.91
C LYS A 224 19.23 -13.91 -10.62
N THR A 225 19.69 -13.45 -9.46
CA THR A 225 18.97 -13.66 -8.19
C THR A 225 17.56 -13.07 -8.24
N LEU A 226 17.41 -11.85 -8.76
CA LEU A 226 16.08 -11.23 -8.93
C LEU A 226 15.19 -11.97 -9.93
N GLU A 227 15.76 -12.49 -11.02
CA GLU A 227 15.03 -13.33 -11.98
C GLU A 227 14.56 -14.64 -11.34
N ASP A 228 15.41 -15.30 -10.56
CA ASP A 228 15.08 -16.52 -9.82
C ASP A 228 13.98 -16.26 -8.77
N GLU A 229 14.07 -15.16 -8.03
CA GLU A 229 13.01 -14.75 -7.10
C GLU A 229 11.69 -14.48 -7.82
N LEU A 230 11.72 -13.75 -8.94
CA LEU A 230 10.53 -13.43 -9.73
C LEU A 230 9.88 -14.70 -10.32
N THR A 231 10.67 -15.67 -10.78
CA THR A 231 10.13 -16.95 -11.25
C THR A 231 9.55 -17.78 -10.11
N SER A 232 10.17 -17.76 -8.92
CA SER A 232 9.64 -18.37 -7.70
C SER A 232 8.27 -17.78 -7.31
N TRP A 233 8.15 -16.45 -7.29
CA TRP A 233 6.86 -15.76 -7.04
C TRP A 233 5.80 -16.11 -8.07
N LYS A 234 6.17 -16.17 -9.37
CA LYS A 234 5.25 -16.59 -10.44
C LYS A 234 4.78 -18.04 -10.27
N LEU A 235 5.63 -18.95 -9.80
CA LEU A 235 5.24 -20.33 -9.51
C LEU A 235 4.26 -20.38 -8.34
N MET A 236 4.59 -19.72 -7.23
CA MET A 236 3.69 -19.64 -6.05
C MET A 236 2.32 -19.07 -6.42
N LEU A 237 2.27 -18.08 -7.32
CA LEU A 237 1.01 -17.48 -7.74
C LEU A 237 0.10 -18.46 -8.49
N LYS A 238 0.69 -19.35 -9.31
CA LYS A 238 -0.07 -20.37 -10.06
C LYS A 238 -0.76 -21.39 -9.15
N ASP A 239 -0.24 -21.60 -7.94
CA ASP A 239 -0.83 -22.50 -6.96
C ASP A 239 -2.08 -21.93 -6.31
N ILE A 240 -2.35 -20.62 -6.45
CA ILE A 240 -3.54 -19.96 -5.90
C ILE A 240 -4.67 -19.93 -6.95
N PRO A 241 -5.78 -20.66 -6.73
CA PRO A 241 -6.85 -20.73 -7.73
C PRO A 241 -7.55 -19.39 -7.97
N GLY A 242 -7.59 -18.98 -9.24
CA GLY A 242 -8.24 -17.74 -9.68
C GLY A 242 -7.41 -16.48 -9.49
N VAL A 243 -6.10 -16.62 -9.24
CA VAL A 243 -5.14 -15.51 -9.17
C VAL A 243 -4.17 -15.65 -10.34
N SER A 244 -4.13 -14.65 -11.21
CA SER A 244 -3.32 -14.65 -12.44
C SER A 244 -2.16 -13.65 -12.37
N CYS A 245 -2.32 -12.58 -11.58
CA CYS A 245 -1.30 -11.59 -11.30
C CYS A 245 -1.30 -11.16 -9.82
N SER A 246 -0.30 -10.37 -9.41
CA SER A 246 -0.16 -9.88 -8.03
C SER A 246 -1.36 -9.05 -7.58
N GLU A 247 -2.02 -8.34 -8.51
CA GLU A 247 -3.18 -7.50 -8.23
C GLU A 247 -4.43 -8.32 -7.87
N ASP A 248 -4.48 -9.60 -8.26
CA ASP A 248 -5.60 -10.48 -7.95
C ASP A 248 -5.56 -10.99 -6.50
N ILE A 249 -4.37 -10.98 -5.85
CA ILE A 249 -4.20 -11.51 -4.48
C ILE A 249 -5.06 -10.73 -3.47
N PRO A 250 -5.00 -9.38 -3.39
CA PRO A 250 -5.86 -8.64 -2.47
C PRO A 250 -7.35 -8.84 -2.73
N VAL A 251 -7.75 -8.96 -4.00
CA VAL A 251 -9.15 -9.19 -4.38
C VAL A 251 -9.62 -10.56 -3.90
N LYS A 252 -8.81 -11.61 -4.11
CA LYS A 252 -9.11 -12.96 -3.62
C LYS A 252 -9.19 -13.01 -2.10
N PHE A 253 -8.27 -12.32 -1.41
CA PHE A 253 -8.26 -12.24 0.04
C PHE A 253 -9.52 -11.54 0.58
N ALA A 254 -9.91 -10.41 0.00
CA ALA A 254 -11.13 -9.70 0.37
C ALA A 254 -12.40 -10.55 0.14
N ALA A 255 -12.45 -11.30 -0.97
CA ALA A 255 -13.54 -12.22 -1.26
C ALA A 255 -13.64 -13.34 -0.20
N LEU A 256 -12.51 -13.95 0.17
CA LEU A 256 -12.46 -14.97 1.23
C LEU A 256 -12.85 -14.38 2.60
N GLN A 257 -12.40 -13.18 2.94
CA GLN A 257 -12.81 -12.50 4.18
C GLN A 257 -14.33 -12.30 4.23
N LYS A 258 -14.94 -11.88 3.12
CA LYS A 258 -16.39 -11.72 3.02
C LYS A 258 -17.11 -13.06 3.20
N GLU A 259 -16.63 -14.12 2.55
CA GLU A 259 -17.19 -15.46 2.66
C GLU A 259 -17.15 -16.00 4.10
N VAL A 260 -16.05 -15.76 4.82
CA VAL A 260 -15.90 -16.14 6.23
C VAL A 260 -16.89 -15.38 7.11
N ILE A 261 -17.05 -14.06 6.90
CA ILE A 261 -18.02 -13.24 7.65
C ILE A 261 -19.44 -13.73 7.39
N ASP A 262 -19.81 -13.96 6.13
CA ASP A 262 -21.14 -14.45 5.75
C ASP A 262 -21.42 -15.83 6.36
N SER A 263 -20.44 -16.72 6.36
CA SER A 263 -20.54 -18.05 6.97
C SER A 263 -20.69 -17.96 8.48
N MET A 264 -19.88 -17.13 9.13
CA MET A 264 -19.96 -16.89 10.57
C MET A 264 -21.31 -16.29 10.98
N MET A 265 -21.86 -15.38 10.16
CA MET A 265 -23.21 -14.83 10.38
C MET A 265 -24.29 -15.92 10.28
N LYS A 266 -24.23 -16.79 9.27
CA LYS A 266 -25.17 -17.93 9.13
C LYS A 266 -25.10 -18.88 10.33
N VAL A 267 -23.90 -19.20 10.80
CA VAL A 267 -23.68 -20.02 12.01
C VAL A 267 -24.27 -19.32 13.24
N GLY A 268 -24.05 -18.01 13.39
CA GLY A 268 -24.63 -17.22 14.47
C GLY A 268 -26.16 -17.25 14.50
N LEU A 269 -26.80 -17.12 13.33
CA LEU A 269 -28.25 -17.22 13.18
C LEU A 269 -28.77 -18.63 13.52
N ALA A 270 -28.09 -19.67 13.04
CA ALA A 270 -28.43 -21.05 13.37
C ALA A 270 -28.32 -21.31 14.88
N ASN A 271 -27.27 -20.80 15.52
CA ASN A 271 -27.05 -20.93 16.96
C ASN A 271 -28.10 -20.17 17.78
N ALA A 272 -28.54 -19.00 17.32
CA ALA A 272 -29.62 -18.25 17.96
C ALA A 272 -30.97 -19.00 17.87
N ARG A 273 -31.27 -19.59 16.71
CA ARG A 273 -32.46 -20.44 16.54
C ARG A 273 -32.41 -21.67 17.45
N LEU A 274 -31.25 -22.31 17.56
CA LEU A 274 -31.04 -23.45 18.45
C LEU A 274 -31.36 -23.07 19.90
N LYS A 275 -30.78 -21.96 20.40
CA LYS A 275 -31.05 -21.46 21.76
C LYS A 275 -32.53 -21.15 22.00
N GLN A 276 -33.22 -20.60 21.01
CA GLN A 276 -34.66 -20.34 21.13
C GLN A 276 -35.46 -21.63 21.28
N VAL A 277 -35.08 -22.67 20.54
CA VAL A 277 -35.70 -24.00 20.64
C VAL A 277 -35.39 -24.64 22.00
N GLU A 278 -34.15 -24.55 22.49
CA GLU A 278 -33.76 -25.04 23.83
C GLU A 278 -34.61 -24.38 24.93
N VAL A 279 -34.74 -23.05 24.93
CA VAL A 279 -35.56 -22.33 25.91
C VAL A 279 -37.04 -22.74 25.83
N SER A 280 -37.56 -22.94 24.62
CA SER A 280 -38.95 -23.38 24.43
C SER A 280 -39.17 -24.80 24.93
N LEU A 281 -38.17 -25.68 24.76
CA LEU A 281 -38.19 -27.04 25.26
C LEU A 281 -38.15 -27.06 26.79
N ASP A 282 -37.26 -26.27 27.41
CA ASP A 282 -37.18 -26.14 28.88
C ASP A 282 -38.50 -25.64 29.47
N ALA A 283 -39.12 -24.63 28.84
CA ALA A 283 -40.43 -24.12 29.25
C ALA A 283 -41.52 -25.20 29.16
N ALA A 284 -41.59 -25.93 28.04
CA ALA A 284 -42.54 -27.02 27.86
C ALA A 284 -42.31 -28.17 28.88
N GLN A 285 -41.06 -28.42 29.27
CA GLN A 285 -40.72 -29.42 30.26
C GLN A 285 -41.15 -29.00 31.68
N ILE A 286 -40.99 -27.72 32.02
CA ILE A 286 -41.52 -27.15 33.28
C ILE A 286 -43.04 -27.23 33.30
N ASP A 287 -43.71 -26.84 32.22
CA ASP A 287 -45.18 -26.91 32.11
C ASP A 287 -45.70 -28.34 32.25
N LYS A 288 -45.01 -29.31 31.64
CA LYS A 288 -45.30 -30.73 31.81
C LYS A 288 -45.16 -31.17 33.28
N GLN A 289 -44.07 -30.80 33.95
CA GLN A 289 -43.86 -31.14 35.37
C GLN A 289 -44.95 -30.53 36.26
N ASN A 290 -45.33 -29.27 36.01
CA ASN A 290 -46.42 -28.62 36.73
C ASN A 290 -47.74 -29.38 36.54
N ALA A 291 -48.11 -29.70 35.29
CA ALA A 291 -49.31 -30.47 34.99
C ALA A 291 -49.30 -31.88 35.64
N GLU A 292 -48.15 -32.55 35.67
CA GLU A 292 -47.99 -33.83 36.36
C GLU A 292 -48.18 -33.69 37.88
N THR A 293 -47.63 -32.64 38.50
CA THR A 293 -47.82 -32.38 39.95
C THR A 293 -49.27 -32.02 40.29
N GLU A 294 -49.95 -31.23 39.45
CA GLU A 294 -51.36 -30.90 39.62
C GLU A 294 -52.26 -32.12 39.47
N ALA A 295 -51.99 -32.98 38.48
CA ALA A 295 -52.71 -34.24 38.29
C ALA A 295 -52.51 -35.20 39.46
N ALA A 296 -51.29 -35.30 40.00
CA ALA A 296 -51.00 -36.10 41.20
C ALA A 296 -51.76 -35.58 42.42
N LEU A 297 -51.78 -34.26 42.64
CA LEU A 297 -52.51 -33.62 43.74
C LEU A 297 -54.04 -33.79 43.58
N ALA A 298 -54.57 -33.69 42.37
CA ALA A 298 -55.97 -33.95 42.09
C ALA A 298 -56.33 -35.42 42.37
N LYS A 299 -55.47 -36.36 41.99
CA LYS A 299 -55.62 -37.78 42.31
C LYS A 299 -55.61 -38.01 43.82
N GLU A 300 -54.67 -37.40 44.55
CA GLU A 300 -54.61 -37.46 46.02
C GLU A 300 -55.89 -36.91 46.66
N LYS A 301 -56.42 -35.78 46.18
CA LYS A 301 -57.71 -35.25 46.64
C LYS A 301 -58.87 -36.20 46.38
N VAL A 302 -58.92 -36.82 45.20
CA VAL A 302 -59.96 -37.81 44.88
C VAL A 302 -59.83 -39.02 45.79
N ASP A 303 -58.62 -39.52 46.02
CA ASP A 303 -58.38 -40.68 46.88
C ASP A 303 -58.64 -40.32 48.35
N ALA A 304 -58.33 -39.10 48.80
CA ALA A 304 -58.70 -38.59 50.13
C ALA A 304 -60.23 -38.47 50.27
N SER A 305 -60.95 -37.94 49.27
CA SER A 305 -62.42 -37.91 49.28
C SER A 305 -63.03 -39.31 49.19
N LYS A 306 -62.38 -40.27 48.51
CA LYS A 306 -62.77 -41.68 48.55
C LYS A 306 -62.55 -42.29 49.93
N SER A 307 -61.46 -41.94 50.62
CA SER A 307 -61.22 -42.35 52.01
C SER A 307 -62.19 -41.68 52.97
N GLU A 308 -62.57 -40.42 52.77
CA GLU A 308 -63.63 -39.77 53.52
C GLU A 308 -64.98 -40.44 53.25
N LEU A 309 -65.28 -40.77 51.99
CA LEU A 309 -66.45 -41.59 51.63
C LEU A 309 -66.36 -42.98 52.27
N SER A 310 -65.18 -43.62 52.29
CA SER A 310 -64.98 -44.93 52.90
C SER A 310 -65.19 -44.86 54.40
N MET A 311 -64.64 -43.85 55.07
CA MET A 311 -64.85 -43.56 56.49
C MET A 311 -66.30 -43.22 56.78
N VAL A 312 -67.00 -42.44 55.94
CA VAL A 312 -68.43 -42.16 56.11
C VAL A 312 -69.27 -43.42 55.86
N THR A 313 -68.88 -44.25 54.89
CA THR A 313 -69.53 -45.54 54.65
C THR A 313 -69.27 -46.50 55.78
N GLU A 314 -68.05 -46.52 56.33
CA GLU A 314 -67.64 -47.28 57.50
C GLU A 314 -68.28 -46.75 58.77
N GLU A 315 -68.51 -45.45 58.94
CA GLU A 315 -69.28 -44.89 60.06
C GLU A 315 -70.78 -45.22 59.91
N ARG A 316 -71.31 -45.20 58.69
CA ARG A 316 -72.66 -45.68 58.36
C ARG A 316 -72.79 -47.19 58.55
N ASP A 317 -71.74 -47.95 58.24
CA ASP A 317 -71.68 -49.40 58.40
C ASP A 317 -71.28 -49.80 59.82
N LYS A 318 -70.58 -48.96 60.59
CA LYS A 318 -70.33 -49.07 62.04
C LYS A 318 -71.55 -48.61 62.82
N LEU A 319 -72.36 -47.69 62.33
CA LEU A 319 -73.68 -47.42 62.92
C LEU A 319 -74.62 -48.58 62.62
N ARG A 320 -74.56 -49.14 61.40
CA ARG A 320 -75.25 -50.39 61.03
C ARG A 320 -74.72 -51.60 61.79
N ASN A 321 -73.42 -51.65 62.07
CA ASN A 321 -72.76 -52.73 62.78
C ASN A 321 -72.82 -52.54 64.28
N VAL A 322 -72.87 -51.34 64.85
CA VAL A 322 -73.29 -51.10 66.24
C VAL A 322 -74.76 -51.46 66.37
N VAL A 323 -75.58 -51.24 65.33
CA VAL A 323 -76.94 -51.81 65.26
C VAL A 323 -76.93 -53.34 65.10
N ASN A 324 -75.92 -53.93 64.45
CA ASN A 324 -75.78 -55.38 64.28
C ASN A 324 -74.94 -56.08 65.38
N GLU A 325 -74.16 -55.38 66.18
CA GLU A 325 -73.29 -55.76 67.31
C GLU A 325 -74.02 -55.42 68.62
N LEU A 326 -74.99 -54.48 68.60
CA LEU A 326 -76.14 -54.55 69.50
C LEU A 326 -76.99 -55.81 69.22
N LYS A 327 -76.92 -56.39 68.01
CA LYS A 327 -77.50 -57.71 67.69
C LYS A 327 -76.51 -58.88 67.84
N LEU A 328 -75.20 -58.63 67.82
CA LEU A 328 -74.11 -59.63 67.80
C LEU A 328 -72.89 -59.16 68.61
N ALA A 329 -73.12 -58.66 69.83
CA ALA A 329 -72.22 -58.82 70.96
C ALA A 329 -72.24 -60.31 71.37
N LYS A 330 -71.87 -61.10 70.36
CA LYS A 330 -71.62 -62.53 70.29
C LYS A 330 -70.43 -62.63 69.34
N ASN A 331 -69.26 -62.43 69.92
CA ASN A 331 -68.02 -63.16 69.64
C ASN A 331 -67.01 -62.51 68.64
N ASP A 332 -65.97 -61.92 69.25
CA ASP A 332 -64.51 -62.10 69.11
C ASP A 332 -63.77 -62.06 67.75
N GLU A 333 -62.96 -60.99 67.60
CA GLU A 333 -61.49 -60.85 67.45
C GLU A 333 -60.57 -61.85 66.69
N ALA A 334 -59.75 -61.26 65.79
CA ALA A 334 -58.26 -61.29 65.75
C ALA A 334 -57.56 -61.79 64.46
N GLY A 335 -56.49 -61.09 64.06
CA GLY A 335 -55.32 -61.66 63.37
C GLY A 335 -54.71 -60.84 62.21
N HIS A 336 -53.66 -60.04 62.46
CA HIS A 336 -52.91 -59.29 61.43
C HIS A 336 -51.39 -59.37 61.71
N GLU A 337 -50.68 -60.33 61.12
CA GLU A 337 -49.22 -60.50 61.35
C GLU A 337 -48.37 -60.73 60.09
N THR A 338 -48.95 -60.95 58.90
CA THR A 338 -48.18 -61.31 57.66
C THR A 338 -47.81 -60.12 56.76
N SER A 339 -48.42 -58.94 56.92
CA SER A 339 -48.21 -57.77 56.05
C SER A 339 -46.90 -57.02 56.31
N ASN A 340 -46.35 -57.12 57.52
CA ASN A 340 -45.22 -56.30 57.94
C ASN A 340 -43.88 -56.76 57.34
N GLN A 341 -43.77 -58.04 56.93
CA GLN A 341 -42.53 -58.59 56.41
C GLN A 341 -42.26 -58.21 54.95
N THR A 342 -43.30 -58.16 54.11
CA THR A 342 -43.18 -57.73 52.70
C THR A 342 -42.86 -56.24 52.59
N PHE A 343 -43.46 -55.42 53.47
CA PHE A 343 -43.23 -53.98 53.50
C PHE A 343 -41.79 -53.63 53.88
N LEU A 344 -41.21 -54.34 54.86
CA LEU A 344 -39.80 -54.16 55.24
C LEU A 344 -38.84 -54.48 54.08
N GLN A 345 -39.10 -55.55 53.33
CA GLN A 345 -38.25 -55.96 52.22
C GLN A 345 -38.32 -54.97 51.04
N GLU A 346 -39.48 -54.37 50.78
CA GLU A 346 -39.64 -53.33 49.77
C GLU A 346 -38.89 -52.05 50.14
N LEU A 347 -38.97 -51.64 51.41
CA LEU A 347 -38.22 -50.50 51.95
C LEU A 347 -36.70 -50.71 51.84
N GLU A 348 -36.19 -51.89 52.19
CA GLU A 348 -34.77 -52.23 52.03
C GLU A 348 -34.33 -52.15 50.56
N SER A 349 -35.14 -52.65 49.63
CA SER A 349 -34.82 -52.56 48.19
C SER A 349 -34.85 -51.11 47.67
N SER A 350 -35.75 -50.28 48.18
CA SER A 350 -35.83 -48.87 47.84
C SER A 350 -34.65 -48.09 48.41
N LEU A 351 -34.20 -48.44 49.62
CA LEU A 351 -33.04 -47.81 50.26
C LEU A 351 -31.77 -48.12 49.47
N ALA A 352 -31.55 -49.40 49.11
CA ALA A 352 -30.40 -49.82 48.31
C ALA A 352 -30.33 -49.09 46.96
N LYS A 353 -31.46 -48.90 46.26
CA LYS A 353 -31.51 -48.13 45.01
C LYS A 353 -31.12 -46.67 45.19
N LYS A 354 -31.63 -46.02 46.25
CA LYS A 354 -31.28 -44.62 46.56
C LYS A 354 -29.80 -44.48 46.92
N GLU A 355 -29.23 -45.45 47.62
CA GLU A 355 -27.81 -45.46 47.99
C GLU A 355 -26.89 -45.66 46.79
N CYS A 356 -27.28 -46.51 45.82
CA CYS A 356 -26.59 -46.60 44.53
C CYS A 356 -26.64 -45.28 43.75
N TYR A 357 -27.81 -44.64 43.70
CA TYR A 357 -27.97 -43.35 43.00
C TYR A 357 -27.14 -42.22 43.65
N ILE A 358 -27.06 -42.19 44.99
CA ILE A 358 -26.20 -41.23 45.71
C ILE A 358 -24.74 -41.43 45.31
N LYS A 359 -24.25 -42.68 45.26
CA LYS A 359 -22.86 -42.97 44.84
C LYS A 359 -22.57 -42.53 43.41
N GLU A 360 -23.51 -42.74 42.48
CA GLU A 360 -23.37 -42.25 41.10
C GLU A 360 -23.29 -40.72 41.03
N LEU A 361 -24.13 -40.02 41.80
CA LEU A 361 -24.07 -38.56 41.91
C LEU A 361 -22.76 -38.07 42.53
N GLU A 362 -22.25 -38.77 43.56
CA GLU A 362 -20.96 -38.46 44.18
C GLU A 362 -19.79 -38.67 43.21
N CYS A 363 -19.80 -39.76 42.43
CA CYS A 363 -18.82 -40.00 41.37
C CYS A 363 -18.85 -38.89 40.31
N GLY A 364 -20.04 -38.55 39.79
CA GLY A 364 -20.19 -37.47 38.80
C GLY A 364 -19.74 -36.10 39.35
N LEU A 365 -20.00 -35.82 40.62
CA LEU A 365 -19.54 -34.59 41.28
C LEU A 365 -18.02 -34.55 41.41
N CYS A 366 -17.37 -35.67 41.73
CA CYS A 366 -15.91 -35.79 41.78
C CYS A 366 -15.28 -35.56 40.40
N GLU A 367 -15.80 -36.21 39.36
CA GLU A 367 -15.35 -36.01 37.97
C GLU A 367 -15.49 -34.54 37.54
N GLN A 368 -16.63 -33.92 37.83
CA GLN A 368 -16.86 -32.51 37.53
C GLN A 368 -15.88 -31.58 38.27
N LYS A 369 -15.53 -31.90 39.52
CA LYS A 369 -14.52 -31.16 40.30
C LYS A 369 -13.14 -31.24 39.64
N GLU A 370 -12.74 -32.41 39.14
CA GLU A 370 -11.46 -32.56 38.44
C GLU A 370 -11.43 -31.79 37.13
N VAL A 371 -12.49 -31.87 36.33
CA VAL A 371 -12.61 -31.10 35.07
C VAL A 371 -12.53 -29.60 35.37
N ASN A 372 -13.27 -29.12 36.37
CA ASN A 372 -13.23 -27.72 36.80
C ASN A 372 -11.83 -27.32 37.29
N SER A 373 -11.10 -28.21 37.98
CA SER A 373 -9.72 -27.94 38.42
C SER A 373 -8.78 -27.77 37.22
N ARG A 374 -8.83 -28.70 36.25
CA ARG A 374 -8.03 -28.62 35.02
C ARG A 374 -8.32 -27.35 34.23
N GLN A 375 -9.60 -27.00 34.06
CA GLN A 375 -10.01 -25.76 33.39
C GLN A 375 -9.50 -24.51 34.12
N ARG A 376 -9.52 -24.49 35.47
CA ARG A 376 -8.98 -23.38 36.26
C ARG A 376 -7.46 -23.22 36.07
N GLU A 377 -6.73 -24.33 36.04
CA GLU A 377 -5.28 -24.32 35.78
C GLU A 377 -4.95 -23.83 34.38
N GLU A 378 -5.72 -24.25 33.37
CA GLU A 378 -5.56 -23.79 31.99
C GLU A 378 -5.83 -22.29 31.86
N ILE A 379 -6.93 -21.79 32.47
CA ILE A 379 -7.23 -20.35 32.51
C ILE A 379 -6.10 -19.56 33.19
N LYS A 380 -5.51 -20.12 34.26
CA LYS A 380 -4.38 -19.48 34.95
C LYS A 380 -3.16 -19.37 34.02
N LEU A 381 -2.80 -20.46 33.32
CA LEU A 381 -1.68 -20.46 32.36
C LEU A 381 -1.92 -19.50 31.20
N LEU A 382 -3.13 -19.46 30.65
CA LEU A 382 -3.50 -18.52 29.57
C LEU A 382 -3.42 -17.07 30.04
N ASN A 383 -3.85 -16.76 31.26
CA ASN A 383 -3.71 -15.42 31.85
C ASN A 383 -2.23 -15.02 32.06
N GLU A 384 -1.39 -15.94 32.50
CA GLU A 384 0.06 -15.69 32.62
C GLU A 384 0.69 -15.40 31.26
N ARG A 385 0.32 -16.16 30.22
CA ARG A 385 0.78 -15.92 28.85
C ARG A 385 0.28 -14.57 28.31
N LEU A 386 -0.98 -14.24 28.53
CA LEU A 386 -1.56 -12.94 28.15
C LEU A 386 -0.83 -11.77 28.81
N ASN A 387 -0.53 -11.89 30.12
CA ASN A 387 0.23 -10.88 30.85
C ASN A 387 1.67 -10.72 30.31
N ASN A 388 2.30 -11.80 29.87
CA ASN A 388 3.63 -11.74 29.23
C ASN A 388 3.58 -11.01 27.90
N GLU A 389 2.62 -11.32 27.04
CA GLU A 389 2.44 -10.59 25.76
C GLU A 389 2.09 -9.11 26.00
N ALA A 390 1.25 -8.79 26.98
CA ALA A 390 0.96 -7.41 27.35
C ALA A 390 2.22 -6.63 27.79
N ARG A 391 3.15 -7.28 28.51
CA ARG A 391 4.45 -6.69 28.86
C ARG A 391 5.34 -6.51 27.63
N ARG A 392 5.34 -7.48 26.70
CA ARG A 392 6.10 -7.41 25.45
C ARG A 392 5.62 -6.26 24.55
N ILE A 393 4.30 -6.11 24.39
CA ILE A 393 3.69 -5.00 23.64
C ILE A 393 4.13 -3.66 24.22
N LYS A 394 4.03 -3.46 25.53
CA LYS A 394 4.50 -2.22 26.19
C LYS A 394 5.99 -1.96 25.97
N SER A 395 6.82 -3.00 25.86
CA SER A 395 8.25 -2.84 25.55
C SER A 395 8.45 -2.34 24.12
N LEU A 396 7.74 -2.92 23.17
CA LEU A 396 7.80 -2.55 21.76
C LEU A 396 7.24 -1.15 21.51
N GLU A 397 6.19 -0.73 22.22
CA GLU A 397 5.66 0.63 22.16
C GLU A 397 6.72 1.67 22.55
N ARG A 398 7.47 1.42 23.65
CA ARG A 398 8.56 2.33 24.06
C ARG A 398 9.71 2.38 23.05
N GLU A 399 10.00 1.25 22.39
CA GLU A 399 11.01 1.20 21.34
C GLU A 399 10.54 1.95 20.09
N SER A 400 9.26 1.79 19.73
CA SER A 400 8.62 2.55 18.65
C SER A 400 8.68 4.06 18.92
N ASP A 401 8.38 4.51 20.15
CA ASP A 401 8.47 5.92 20.54
C ASP A 401 9.92 6.45 20.47
N ARG A 402 10.89 5.63 20.90
CA ARG A 402 12.32 5.96 20.82
C ARG A 402 12.77 6.08 19.37
N LEU A 403 12.41 5.13 18.51
CA LEU A 403 12.72 5.17 17.08
C LEU A 403 12.02 6.35 16.39
N GLY A 404 10.76 6.62 16.73
CA GLY A 404 10.06 7.81 16.25
C GLY A 404 10.75 9.11 16.63
N SER A 405 11.30 9.19 17.85
CA SER A 405 12.10 10.34 18.30
C SER A 405 13.44 10.46 17.55
N GLU A 406 14.09 9.34 17.26
CA GLU A 406 15.33 9.30 16.48
C GLU A 406 15.10 9.72 15.03
N ILE A 407 14.01 9.25 14.41
CA ILE A 407 13.58 9.68 13.08
C ILE A 407 13.32 11.19 13.07
N ALA A 408 12.53 11.72 14.03
CA ALA A 408 12.26 13.15 14.12
C ALA A 408 13.55 13.98 14.29
N LEU A 409 14.52 13.48 15.07
CA LEU A 409 15.83 14.11 15.21
C LEU A 409 16.63 14.10 13.90
N LEU A 410 16.63 12.99 13.17
CA LEU A 410 17.31 12.87 11.88
C LEU A 410 16.64 13.74 10.82
N GLU A 411 15.32 13.77 10.76
CA GLU A 411 14.53 14.65 9.88
C GLU A 411 14.82 16.13 10.17
N SER A 412 14.90 16.53 11.45
CA SER A 412 15.28 17.89 11.85
C SER A 412 16.69 18.24 11.38
N LYS A 413 17.67 17.33 11.54
CA LYS A 413 19.04 17.53 11.04
C LYS A 413 19.11 17.61 9.52
N LEU A 414 18.31 16.82 8.80
CA LEU A 414 18.20 16.86 7.34
C LEU A 414 17.53 18.16 6.86
N GLY A 415 16.51 18.64 7.57
CA GLY A 415 15.78 19.87 7.25
C GLY A 415 16.57 21.16 7.49
N HIS A 416 17.59 21.15 8.36
CA HIS A 416 18.42 22.32 8.65
C HIS A 416 19.80 22.31 7.99
N GLY A 417 20.23 21.17 7.44
CA GLY A 417 21.54 21.08 6.78
C GLY A 417 22.72 21.20 7.75
N ASP A 418 22.50 20.89 9.03
CA ASP A 418 23.48 20.94 10.13
C ASP A 418 24.48 19.77 10.09
N PHE A 419 24.89 19.39 8.88
CA PHE A 419 25.99 18.47 8.68
C PHE A 419 27.27 19.29 8.56
N SER A 420 28.16 19.12 9.53
CA SER A 420 29.49 19.73 9.52
C SER A 420 30.22 19.34 8.23
N ALA A 421 30.54 20.34 7.40
CA ALA A 421 31.30 20.15 6.16
C ALA A 421 32.67 19.48 6.39
N ALA A 422 33.17 19.51 7.64
CA ALA A 422 34.40 18.84 8.02
C ALA A 422 34.27 17.31 8.15
N ASN A 423 33.06 16.77 8.38
CA ASN A 423 32.85 15.35 8.68
C ASN A 423 31.96 14.62 7.67
N THR A 424 31.22 15.33 6.81
CA THR A 424 30.34 14.72 5.80
C THR A 424 30.44 15.47 4.48
N LYS A 425 30.96 14.80 3.43
CA LYS A 425 30.93 15.26 2.04
C LYS A 425 29.57 14.98 1.40
N VAL A 426 28.48 15.43 2.04
CA VAL A 426 27.13 15.29 1.46
C VAL A 426 26.79 16.59 0.74
N LEU A 427 26.58 16.50 -0.58
CA LEU A 427 26.11 17.59 -1.41
C LEU A 427 24.70 17.99 -0.97
N ARG A 428 24.55 19.23 -0.49
CA ARG A 428 23.25 19.80 -0.14
C ARG A 428 22.52 20.17 -1.41
N MET A 429 21.49 19.42 -1.78
CA MET A 429 20.46 19.90 -2.69
C MET A 429 19.45 20.67 -1.84
N VAL A 430 19.71 21.96 -1.63
CA VAL A 430 18.73 22.84 -0.99
C VAL A 430 17.54 22.93 -1.93
N ASN A 431 16.34 22.60 -1.46
CA ASN A 431 15.07 22.89 -2.14
C ASN A 431 14.86 24.42 -2.23
N THR A 432 15.68 25.09 -3.05
CA THR A 432 15.65 26.52 -3.31
C THR A 432 14.82 26.79 -4.55
N LEU A 433 13.54 26.38 -4.51
CA LEU A 433 12.54 26.79 -5.51
C LEU A 433 12.39 28.33 -5.58
N THR A 434 12.80 29.05 -4.52
CA THR A 434 12.76 30.51 -4.46
C THR A 434 13.86 31.18 -5.30
N VAL A 435 15.10 30.66 -5.31
CA VAL A 435 16.22 31.23 -6.09
C VAL A 435 16.03 30.99 -7.59
N ASP A 436 15.43 29.85 -7.97
CA ASP A 436 15.16 29.51 -9.37
C ASP A 436 14.09 30.43 -10.02
N ASN A 437 13.16 30.97 -9.21
CA ASN A 437 12.16 31.91 -9.70
C ASN A 437 12.78 33.30 -9.95
N GLU A 438 13.69 33.73 -9.09
CA GLU A 438 14.35 35.05 -9.20
C GLU A 438 15.25 35.16 -10.44
N ALA A 439 16.04 34.13 -10.73
CA ALA A 439 16.91 34.12 -11.92
C ALA A 439 16.09 34.13 -13.23
N LYS A 440 15.01 33.33 -13.29
CA LYS A 440 14.09 33.30 -14.44
C LYS A 440 13.34 34.62 -14.62
N GLN A 441 12.85 35.21 -13.53
CA GLN A 441 12.21 36.53 -13.56
C GLN A 441 13.18 37.62 -14.02
N THR A 442 14.46 37.54 -13.65
CA THR A 442 15.48 38.50 -14.09
C THR A 442 15.75 38.37 -15.59
N ILE A 443 15.86 37.15 -16.11
CA ILE A 443 16.02 36.90 -17.57
C ILE A 443 14.80 37.41 -18.33
N GLU A 444 13.59 37.17 -17.82
CA GLU A 444 12.35 37.62 -18.45
C GLU A 444 12.22 39.15 -18.44
N ALA A 445 12.58 39.80 -17.33
CA ALA A 445 12.65 41.27 -17.25
C ALA A 445 13.63 41.85 -18.28
N LEU A 446 14.83 41.29 -18.41
CA LEU A 446 15.82 41.72 -19.41
C LEU A 446 15.33 41.52 -20.85
N ARG A 447 14.60 40.43 -21.13
CA ARG A 447 13.98 40.21 -22.45
C ARG A 447 12.92 41.27 -22.78
N THR A 448 12.12 41.69 -21.80
CA THR A 448 11.15 42.78 -22.01
C THR A 448 11.84 44.13 -22.23
N GLU A 449 12.96 44.42 -21.56
CA GLU A 449 13.73 45.64 -21.79
C GLU A 449 14.43 45.63 -23.16
N LEU A 450 14.93 44.47 -23.60
CA LEU A 450 15.47 44.26 -24.94
C LEU A 450 14.40 44.48 -26.03
N GLN A 451 13.18 44.01 -25.82
CA GLN A 451 12.09 44.23 -26.76
C GLN A 451 11.71 45.71 -26.85
N LYS A 452 11.59 46.40 -25.71
CA LYS A 452 11.33 47.86 -25.67
C LYS A 452 12.44 48.67 -26.34
N THR A 453 13.70 48.25 -26.22
CA THR A 453 14.83 48.95 -26.86
C THR A 453 14.89 48.72 -28.37
N LYS A 454 14.49 47.54 -28.86
CA LYS A 454 14.30 47.29 -30.29
C LYS A 454 13.16 48.13 -30.89
N GLU A 455 12.03 48.22 -30.20
CA GLU A 455 10.90 49.06 -30.63
C GLU A 455 11.28 50.54 -30.69
N LYS A 456 12.10 51.01 -29.73
CA LYS A 456 12.67 52.37 -29.78
C LYS A 456 13.61 52.57 -30.97
N LEU A 457 14.46 51.60 -31.29
CA LEU A 457 15.33 51.68 -32.47
C LEU A 457 14.49 51.78 -33.75
N GLN A 458 13.46 50.95 -33.87
CA GLN A 458 12.56 50.95 -35.02
C GLN A 458 11.81 52.29 -35.15
N ALA A 459 11.32 52.86 -34.05
CA ALA A 459 10.69 54.18 -34.06
C ALA A 459 11.66 55.29 -34.48
N VAL A 460 12.94 55.22 -34.09
CA VAL A 460 13.97 56.17 -34.52
C VAL A 460 14.30 56.00 -36.01
N GLU A 461 14.37 54.77 -36.52
CA GLU A 461 14.53 54.48 -37.96
C GLU A 461 13.35 55.01 -38.79
N GLU A 462 12.12 54.85 -38.31
CA GLU A 462 10.91 55.37 -38.95
C GLU A 462 10.90 56.91 -38.98
N LEU A 463 11.29 57.58 -37.89
CA LEU A 463 11.41 59.05 -37.85
C LEU A 463 12.56 59.59 -38.71
N ARG A 464 13.66 58.84 -38.82
CA ARG A 464 14.80 59.18 -39.68
C ARG A 464 14.44 59.14 -41.16
N SER A 465 13.48 58.31 -41.56
CA SER A 465 12.97 58.30 -42.95
C SER A 465 12.22 59.60 -43.32
N GLN A 466 11.90 60.45 -42.33
CA GLN A 466 11.17 61.73 -42.50
C GLN A 466 12.04 62.98 -42.24
N SER A 467 13.20 62.86 -41.60
CA SER A 467 14.03 64.00 -41.16
C SER A 467 15.53 63.69 -41.25
N GLY A 468 16.23 64.41 -42.12
CA GLY A 468 17.66 64.21 -42.38
C GLY A 468 18.59 64.62 -41.23
N ASP A 469 19.55 63.73 -40.95
CA ASP A 469 20.88 63.99 -40.38
C ASP A 469 21.10 64.06 -38.85
N ALA A 470 20.07 64.15 -37.99
CA ALA A 470 20.27 64.13 -36.53
C ALA A 470 20.28 62.72 -35.87
N GLY A 471 19.92 61.66 -36.61
CA GLY A 471 19.62 60.32 -36.03
C GLY A 471 20.82 59.38 -35.79
N LYS A 472 21.97 59.60 -36.44
CA LYS A 472 23.09 58.61 -36.43
C LYS A 472 23.68 58.32 -35.04
N LEU A 473 23.73 59.32 -34.16
CA LEU A 473 24.33 59.19 -32.84
C LEU A 473 23.39 58.51 -31.83
N VAL A 474 22.08 58.67 -32.02
CA VAL A 474 21.03 58.00 -31.23
C VAL A 474 20.90 56.54 -31.67
N ASP A 475 20.99 56.26 -32.97
CA ASP A 475 21.02 54.90 -33.52
C ASP A 475 22.18 54.07 -32.96
N SER A 476 23.40 54.65 -32.86
CA SER A 476 24.56 53.92 -32.36
C SER A 476 24.43 53.58 -30.88
N TYR A 477 23.93 54.51 -30.06
CA TYR A 477 23.73 54.31 -28.62
C TYR A 477 22.66 53.25 -28.33
N ILE A 478 21.53 53.28 -29.05
CA ILE A 478 20.48 52.27 -28.90
C ILE A 478 20.96 50.90 -29.37
N SER A 479 21.71 50.84 -30.48
CA SER A 479 22.31 49.60 -30.99
C SER A 479 23.30 48.99 -30.00
N GLU A 480 24.15 49.81 -29.37
CA GLU A 480 25.10 49.37 -28.35
C GLU A 480 24.38 48.82 -27.11
N LYS A 481 23.31 49.47 -26.65
CA LYS A 481 22.48 48.98 -25.54
C LYS A 481 21.78 47.64 -25.88
N ILE A 482 21.36 47.44 -27.13
CA ILE A 482 20.80 46.15 -27.57
C ILE A 482 21.86 45.03 -27.51
N VAL A 483 23.10 45.31 -27.93
CA VAL A 483 24.20 44.34 -27.86
C VAL A 483 24.49 43.96 -26.40
N GLN A 484 24.59 44.94 -25.51
CA GLN A 484 24.83 44.71 -24.08
C GLN A 484 23.72 43.86 -23.43
N LEU A 485 22.45 44.16 -23.72
CA LEU A 485 21.32 43.38 -23.18
C LEU A 485 21.31 41.94 -23.72
N LYS A 486 21.65 41.72 -24.99
CA LYS A 486 21.78 40.35 -25.55
C LYS A 486 22.89 39.56 -24.85
N GLU A 487 24.02 40.19 -24.60
CA GLU A 487 25.17 39.53 -23.96
C GLU A 487 24.90 39.21 -22.48
N GLN A 488 24.20 40.09 -21.76
CA GLN A 488 23.74 39.82 -20.40
C GLN A 488 22.72 38.67 -20.33
N ILE A 489 21.76 38.63 -21.26
CA ILE A 489 20.80 37.51 -21.35
C ILE A 489 21.53 36.19 -21.64
N ALA A 490 22.42 36.18 -22.63
CA ALA A 490 23.16 34.97 -23.02
C ALA A 490 24.06 34.43 -21.88
N THR A 491 24.68 35.33 -21.11
CA THR A 491 25.52 34.93 -19.97
C THR A 491 24.70 34.36 -18.80
N LEU A 492 23.51 34.91 -18.53
CA LEU A 492 22.60 34.38 -17.51
C LEU A 492 21.95 33.05 -17.92
N GLU A 493 21.52 32.93 -19.18
CA GLU A 493 20.97 31.69 -19.74
C GLU A 493 21.99 30.54 -19.69
N LYS A 494 23.25 30.81 -20.05
CA LYS A 494 24.33 29.81 -20.00
C LYS A 494 24.64 29.36 -18.56
N ARG A 495 24.46 30.25 -17.58
CA ARG A 495 24.60 29.89 -16.15
C ARG A 495 23.44 29.01 -15.69
N GLU A 496 22.21 29.38 -16.05
CA GLU A 496 21.01 28.61 -15.71
C GLU A 496 21.01 27.23 -16.36
N GLU A 497 21.42 27.13 -17.62
CA GLU A 497 21.54 25.87 -18.34
C GLU A 497 22.56 24.93 -17.67
N ARG A 498 23.72 25.46 -17.25
CA ARG A 498 24.70 24.68 -16.47
C ARG A 498 24.14 24.16 -15.16
N ILE A 499 23.37 24.99 -14.44
CA ILE A 499 22.74 24.60 -13.17
C ILE A 499 21.66 23.53 -13.41
N SER A 500 20.83 23.72 -14.45
CA SER A 500 19.77 22.76 -14.82
C SER A 500 20.36 21.41 -15.24
N VAL A 501 21.43 21.40 -16.04
CA VAL A 501 22.12 20.17 -16.46
C VAL A 501 22.75 19.46 -15.27
N PHE A 502 23.41 20.21 -14.38
CA PHE A 502 23.97 19.65 -13.15
C PHE A 502 22.90 19.01 -12.26
N ARG A 503 21.73 19.67 -12.09
CA ARG A 503 20.62 19.11 -11.33
C ARG A 503 20.04 17.86 -11.96
N ARG A 504 19.83 17.84 -13.28
CA ARG A 504 19.36 16.65 -13.99
C ARG A 504 20.32 15.47 -13.77
N ALA A 505 21.62 15.72 -13.90
CA ALA A 505 22.64 14.71 -13.62
C ALA A 505 22.60 14.23 -12.16
N CYS A 506 22.40 15.14 -11.18
CA CYS A 506 22.25 14.74 -9.77
C CYS A 506 20.96 13.94 -9.51
N CYS A 507 19.85 14.28 -10.15
CA CYS A 507 18.60 13.51 -10.07
C CYS A 507 18.75 12.11 -10.65
N GLU A 508 19.45 11.98 -11.78
CA GLU A 508 19.76 10.69 -12.41
C GLU A 508 20.73 9.84 -11.56
N LEU A 509 21.74 10.46 -10.96
CA LEU A 509 22.74 9.77 -10.14
C LEU A 509 22.24 9.35 -8.76
N PHE A 510 21.40 10.17 -8.11
CA PHE A 510 21.03 9.97 -6.70
C PHE A 510 19.53 9.70 -6.48
N GLY A 511 18.72 9.63 -7.55
CA GLY A 511 17.30 9.27 -7.45
C GLY A 511 16.41 10.31 -6.76
N TYR A 512 16.90 11.53 -6.52
CA TYR A 512 16.09 12.60 -5.97
C TYR A 512 15.03 13.03 -6.99
N LYS A 513 13.76 12.67 -6.76
CA LYS A 513 12.62 13.27 -7.45
C LYS A 513 12.52 14.73 -7.05
N THR A 514 12.90 15.62 -7.94
CA THR A 514 12.53 17.04 -7.83
C THR A 514 11.02 17.13 -7.96
N CYS A 515 10.35 17.63 -6.91
CA CYS A 515 8.94 18.03 -6.95
C CYS A 515 8.81 19.42 -7.56
#